data_AF-A0A9P6FK26-F1
#
_entry.id   AF-A0A9P6FK26-F1
#
_cell.length_a   1.000
_cell.length_b   1.000
_cell.length_c   1.000
_cell.angle_alpha   90.00
_cell.angle_beta   90.00
_cell.angle_gamma   90.00
#
_symmetry.space_group_name_H-M   'P 1'
#
loop_
_entity.id
_entity.type
_entity.pdbx_description
1 polymer ?
#
loop_
_entity_poly.entity_id
_entity_poly.type
_entity_poly.pdbx_seq_one_letter_code
_entity_poly.pdbx_strand_id
1 'polypeptide(L)'
;VIFRHQIQPWHPSSTLTAEASDSFTFVFVLFFDESVVEKSRKEQYKELAALVESVTDNTLKPEAVYGLLEIVSVEHPGRAANAGNILINSLKYFIKLGRQNGIHVSPTALWDGLVENSISSGWSLEDWQTFFRNRL
;
A
#
# COMPACT_ATOMS: atom_id res chain seq x y z
N VAL A 1 -4.90 -15.25 5.14
CA VAL A 1 -3.78 -14.59 4.42
C VAL A 1 -3.66 -13.17 4.93
N ILE A 2 -2.45 -12.70 5.24
CA ILE A 2 -2.22 -11.30 5.65
C ILE A 2 -1.52 -10.60 4.51
N PHE A 3 -2.08 -9.49 4.05
CA PHE A 3 -1.47 -8.64 3.05
C PHE A 3 -0.70 -7.50 3.74
N ARG A 4 0.52 -7.22 3.27
CA ARG A 4 1.36 -6.13 3.79
C ARG A 4 2.02 -5.47 2.61
N HIS A 5 1.90 -4.15 2.55
CA HIS A 5 2.49 -3.40 1.45
C HIS A 5 4.01 -3.41 1.53
N GLN A 6 4.65 -3.82 0.43
CA GLN A 6 6.06 -3.61 0.20
C GLN A 6 6.21 -2.40 -0.72
N ILE A 7 6.81 -1.33 -0.20
CA ILE A 7 7.11 -0.15 -1.02
C ILE A 7 8.24 -0.49 -1.97
N GLN A 8 8.04 -0.18 -3.26
CA GLN A 8 9.08 -0.23 -4.27
C GLN A 8 9.74 1.16 -4.34
N PRO A 9 10.95 1.35 -3.79
CA PRO A 9 11.55 2.68 -3.66
C PRO A 9 11.93 3.34 -5.00
N TRP A 10 11.90 2.59 -6.10
CA TRP A 10 12.12 3.10 -7.45
C TRP A 10 10.82 3.61 -8.12
N HIS A 11 9.65 3.44 -7.48
CA HIS A 11 8.37 3.97 -7.93
C HIS A 11 7.85 5.03 -6.93
N PRO A 12 7.96 6.35 -7.23
CA PRO A 12 7.45 7.40 -6.36
C PRO A 12 5.99 7.23 -5.93
N SER A 13 5.12 6.75 -6.83
CA SER A 13 3.71 6.52 -6.51
C SER A 13 3.48 5.40 -5.50
N SER A 14 4.43 4.45 -5.37
CA SER A 14 4.31 3.27 -4.52
C SER A 14 4.03 3.60 -3.05
N THR A 15 4.66 4.66 -2.53
CA THR A 15 4.42 5.10 -1.15
C THR A 15 3.00 5.62 -0.97
N LEU A 16 2.53 6.45 -1.91
CA LEU A 16 1.20 7.07 -1.84
C LEU A 16 0.10 6.02 -1.96
N THR A 17 0.27 5.09 -2.88
CA THR A 17 -0.61 3.94 -3.05
C THR A 17 -0.63 3.09 -1.78
N ALA A 18 0.54 2.75 -1.21
CA ALA A 18 0.64 1.94 0.00
C ALA A 18 -0.01 2.60 1.23
N GLU A 19 0.06 3.93 1.34
CA GLU A 19 -0.65 4.66 2.39
C GLU A 19 -2.17 4.58 2.17
N ALA A 20 -2.66 4.80 0.96
CA ALA A 20 -4.10 4.72 0.67
C ALA A 20 -4.69 3.31 0.88
N SER A 21 -3.88 2.27 0.70
CA SER A 21 -4.29 0.88 0.84
C SER A 21 -3.96 0.27 2.21
N ASP A 22 -3.18 0.91 3.08
CA ASP A 22 -3.02 0.42 4.47
C ASP A 22 -4.37 0.31 5.20
N SER A 23 -5.32 1.15 4.79
CA SER A 23 -6.68 1.08 5.29
C SER A 23 -7.49 -0.09 4.69
N PHE A 24 -7.12 -0.63 3.51
CA PHE A 24 -7.94 -1.60 2.75
C PHE A 24 -7.14 -2.59 1.89
N THR A 25 -7.55 -3.86 1.87
CA THR A 25 -7.00 -4.89 0.98
C THR A 25 -7.39 -4.65 -0.49
N PHE A 26 -6.90 -3.59 -1.14
CA PHE A 26 -7.16 -3.35 -2.56
C PHE A 26 -5.90 -3.05 -3.36
N VAL A 27 -5.81 -3.73 -4.50
CA VAL A 27 -4.74 -3.59 -5.49
C VAL A 27 -5.11 -2.42 -6.40
N PHE A 28 -4.45 -1.28 -6.22
CA PHE A 28 -4.57 -0.15 -7.13
C PHE A 28 -3.78 -0.44 -8.41
N VAL A 29 -4.39 -1.21 -9.31
CA VAL A 29 -3.82 -1.58 -10.64
C VAL A 29 -3.64 -0.34 -11.55
N LEU A 30 -3.96 0.87 -11.11
CA LEU A 30 -4.09 2.06 -11.97
C LEU A 30 -3.14 3.22 -11.63
N PHE A 31 -2.33 3.10 -10.57
CA PHE A 31 -1.48 4.19 -10.07
C PHE A 31 0.01 4.02 -10.42
N PHE A 32 0.29 3.84 -11.71
CA PHE A 32 1.66 3.79 -12.25
C PHE A 32 2.27 5.19 -12.30
N ASP A 33 3.59 5.29 -12.16
CA ASP A 33 4.27 6.60 -12.12
C ASP A 33 3.98 7.44 -13.35
N GLU A 34 3.95 6.83 -14.54
CA GLU A 34 3.71 7.50 -15.82
C GLU A 34 2.32 8.14 -15.89
N SER A 35 1.32 7.60 -15.19
CA SER A 35 -0.05 8.14 -15.22
C SER A 35 -0.26 9.33 -14.27
N VAL A 36 0.65 9.51 -13.30
CA VAL A 36 0.51 10.51 -12.23
C VAL A 36 1.71 11.45 -12.11
N VAL A 37 2.68 11.36 -13.02
CA VAL A 37 3.94 12.13 -12.98
C VAL A 37 3.74 13.65 -12.89
N GLU A 38 2.72 14.18 -13.55
CA GLU A 38 2.39 15.61 -13.54
C GLU A 38 1.51 16.03 -12.34
N LYS A 39 1.07 15.08 -11.51
CA LYS A 39 0.16 15.33 -10.39
C LYS A 39 0.94 15.58 -9.12
N SER A 40 0.58 16.61 -8.38
CA SER A 40 1.08 16.83 -7.04
C SER A 40 0.66 15.69 -6.11
N ARG A 41 1.41 15.50 -5.01
CA ARG A 41 1.06 14.54 -3.95
C ARG A 41 -0.38 14.71 -3.45
N LYS A 42 -0.83 15.97 -3.32
CA LYS A 42 -2.18 16.28 -2.84
C LYS A 42 -3.26 15.84 -3.83
N GLU A 43 -3.04 16.06 -5.11
CA GLU A 43 -3.96 15.60 -6.16
C GLU A 43 -4.01 14.07 -6.21
N GLN A 44 -2.86 13.40 -6.12
CA GLN A 44 -2.79 11.95 -6.08
C GLN A 44 -3.56 11.34 -4.90
N TYR A 45 -3.44 11.91 -3.68
CA TYR A 45 -4.23 11.43 -2.55
C TYR A 45 -5.73 11.65 -2.70
N LYS A 46 -6.17 12.73 -3.33
CA LYS A 46 -7.60 12.94 -3.61
C LYS A 46 -8.14 11.89 -4.57
N GLU A 47 -7.38 11.57 -5.62
CA GLU A 47 -7.76 10.52 -6.57
C GLU A 47 -7.79 9.14 -5.90
N LEU A 48 -6.75 8.79 -5.13
CA LEU A 48 -6.70 7.54 -4.37
C LEU A 48 -7.86 7.43 -3.37
N ALA A 49 -8.20 8.51 -2.67
CA ALA A 49 -9.34 8.53 -1.77
C ALA A 49 -10.68 8.38 -2.51
N ALA A 50 -10.85 8.99 -3.68
CA ALA A 50 -12.06 8.84 -4.49
C ALA A 50 -12.28 7.40 -5.00
N LEU A 51 -11.19 6.66 -5.25
CA LEU A 51 -11.27 5.27 -5.67
C LEU A 51 -11.79 4.33 -4.57
N VAL A 52 -11.79 4.74 -3.28
CA VAL A 52 -12.19 3.85 -2.19
C VAL A 52 -13.66 3.42 -2.27
N GLU A 53 -14.54 4.27 -2.76
CA GLU A 53 -15.98 3.97 -2.82
C GLU A 53 -16.27 2.80 -3.74
N SER A 54 -15.65 2.80 -4.93
CA SER A 54 -15.86 1.75 -5.92
C SER A 54 -15.28 0.41 -5.47
N VAL A 55 -14.17 0.42 -4.75
CA VAL A 55 -13.52 -0.82 -4.29
C VAL A 55 -14.14 -1.38 -3.01
N THR A 56 -14.74 -0.53 -2.16
CA THR A 56 -15.31 -0.97 -0.87
C THR A 56 -16.83 -1.08 -0.84
N ASP A 57 -17.46 -1.14 -2.03
CA ASP A 57 -18.92 -1.19 -2.18
C ASP A 57 -19.61 -0.10 -1.35
N ASN A 58 -19.09 1.13 -1.44
CA ASN A 58 -19.57 2.33 -0.75
C ASN A 58 -19.52 2.30 0.79
N THR A 59 -18.86 1.31 1.40
CA THR A 59 -18.70 1.19 2.86
C THR A 59 -17.89 2.34 3.43
N LEU A 60 -16.92 2.87 2.66
CA LEU A 60 -16.05 3.96 3.09
C LEU A 60 -16.22 5.17 2.21
N LYS A 61 -16.11 6.34 2.83
CA LYS A 61 -16.30 7.64 2.17
C LYS A 61 -14.95 8.26 1.79
N PRO A 62 -14.83 8.88 0.60
CA PRO A 62 -13.59 9.49 0.15
C PRO A 62 -13.05 10.52 1.13
N GLU A 63 -13.92 11.29 1.77
CA GLU A 63 -13.55 12.34 2.72
C GLU A 63 -12.88 11.77 3.96
N ALA A 64 -13.40 10.64 4.46
CA ALA A 64 -12.82 9.95 5.61
C ALA A 64 -11.42 9.42 5.28
N VAL A 65 -11.24 8.83 4.09
CA VAL A 65 -9.93 8.31 3.65
C VAL A 65 -8.95 9.43 3.36
N TYR A 66 -9.38 10.49 2.69
CA TYR A 66 -8.54 11.66 2.44
C TYR A 66 -8.07 12.30 3.74
N GLY A 67 -8.91 12.35 4.79
CA GLY A 67 -8.51 12.83 6.11
C GLY A 67 -7.40 12.00 6.78
N LEU A 68 -7.24 10.72 6.41
CA LEU A 68 -6.13 9.88 6.87
C LEU A 68 -4.84 10.15 6.08
N LEU A 69 -4.96 10.55 4.82
CA LEU A 69 -3.85 10.71 3.88
C LEU A 69 -3.28 12.13 3.84
N GLU A 70 -4.11 13.13 4.10
CA GLU A 70 -3.71 14.53 3.98
C GLU A 70 -2.54 14.86 4.90
N ILE A 71 -1.57 15.58 4.33
CA ILE A 71 -0.46 16.17 5.07
C ILE A 71 -0.69 17.67 5.09
N VAL A 72 -0.96 18.20 6.27
CA VAL A 72 -1.20 19.63 6.47
C VAL A 72 0.13 20.38 6.35
N SER A 73 0.16 21.44 5.54
CA SER A 73 1.33 22.30 5.39
C SER A 73 1.64 22.98 6.72
N VAL A 74 2.91 22.98 7.13
CA VAL A 74 3.34 23.75 8.30
C VAL A 74 3.35 25.25 8.00
N GLU A 75 2.84 26.06 8.93
CA GLU A 75 2.80 27.53 8.83
C GLU A 75 4.20 28.18 8.89
N HIS A 76 5.23 27.41 9.27
CA HIS A 76 6.59 27.91 9.50
C HIS A 76 7.61 27.20 8.61
N PRO A 77 7.79 27.66 7.35
CA PRO A 77 8.84 27.18 6.46
C PRO A 77 10.21 27.54 7.07
N GLY A 78 10.85 26.58 7.75
CA GLY A 78 12.12 26.79 8.43
C GLY A 78 12.35 25.88 9.64
N ARG A 79 11.29 25.29 10.21
CA ARG A 79 11.44 24.16 11.14
C ARG A 79 11.28 22.85 10.37
N ALA A 80 12.21 21.92 10.57
CA ALA A 80 12.06 20.56 10.09
C ALA A 80 10.80 19.94 10.71
N ALA A 81 9.82 19.59 9.89
CA ALA A 81 8.59 18.94 10.30
C ALA A 81 8.53 17.54 9.67
N ASN A 82 8.39 16.51 10.49
CA ASN A 82 8.39 15.10 10.08
C ASN A 82 7.09 14.39 10.47
N ALA A 83 5.97 15.12 10.52
CA ALA A 83 4.69 14.59 10.98
C ALA A 83 4.15 13.47 10.08
N GLY A 84 4.29 13.62 8.75
CA GLY A 84 3.67 12.70 7.80
C GLY A 84 2.15 12.77 7.85
N ASN A 85 1.49 11.71 7.38
CA ASN A 85 0.04 11.51 7.52
C ASN A 85 -0.26 10.54 8.68
N ILE A 86 -1.54 10.25 8.91
CA ILE A 86 -1.99 9.41 10.04
C ILE A 86 -1.50 7.95 9.88
N LEU A 87 -1.32 7.49 8.65
CA LEU A 87 -0.99 6.09 8.30
C LEU A 87 0.51 5.78 8.35
N ILE A 88 1.35 6.78 8.61
CA ILE A 88 2.81 6.64 8.56
C ILE A 88 3.37 5.55 9.49
N ASN A 89 2.72 5.30 10.63
CA ASN A 89 3.17 4.31 11.60
C ASN A 89 2.94 2.87 11.11
N SER A 90 1.79 2.59 10.47
CA SER A 90 1.54 1.30 9.84
C SER A 90 2.52 1.05 8.69
N LEU A 91 2.76 2.08 7.87
CA LEU A 91 3.71 2.00 6.77
C LEU A 91 5.12 1.68 7.27
N LYS A 92 5.57 2.35 8.34
CA LYS A 92 6.85 2.06 9.01
C LYS A 92 6.91 0.61 9.51
N TYR A 93 5.82 0.08 10.03
CA TYR A 93 5.75 -1.32 10.48
C TYR A 93 5.91 -2.30 9.32
N PHE A 94 5.25 -2.08 8.18
CA PHE A 94 5.40 -2.94 7.00
C PHE A 94 6.81 -2.87 6.42
N ILE A 95 7.38 -1.67 6.30
CA ILE A 95 8.77 -1.48 5.86
C ILE A 95 9.73 -2.23 6.80
N LYS A 96 9.53 -2.14 8.12
CA LYS A 96 10.37 -2.85 9.10
C LYS A 96 10.29 -4.36 8.88
N LEU A 97 9.09 -4.91 8.69
CA LEU A 97 8.92 -6.33 8.45
C LEU A 97 9.56 -6.78 7.12
N GLY A 98 9.35 -6.04 6.03
CA GLY A 98 9.95 -6.33 4.73
C GLY A 98 11.48 -6.33 4.82
N ARG A 99 12.06 -5.32 5.47
CA ARG A 99 13.51 -5.23 5.72
C ARG A 99 14.03 -6.38 6.57
N GLN A 100 13.32 -6.74 7.65
CA GLN A 100 13.73 -7.85 8.52
C GLN A 100 13.78 -9.19 7.77
N ASN A 101 12.90 -9.39 6.79
CA ASN A 101 12.84 -10.61 5.97
C ASN A 101 13.64 -10.51 4.66
N GLY A 102 14.38 -9.42 4.42
CA GLY A 102 15.17 -9.24 3.20
C GLY A 102 14.33 -9.11 1.92
N ILE A 103 13.09 -8.63 2.01
CA ILE A 103 12.20 -8.51 0.85
C ILE A 103 12.69 -7.40 -0.07
N HIS A 104 13.04 -7.78 -1.30
CA HIS A 104 13.50 -6.85 -2.33
C HIS A 104 12.46 -6.69 -3.45
N VAL A 105 11.99 -7.80 -4.02
CA VAL A 105 11.06 -7.82 -5.16
C VAL A 105 9.63 -8.08 -4.66
N SER A 106 8.65 -7.50 -5.34
CA SER A 106 7.23 -7.73 -5.08
C SER A 106 6.53 -8.31 -6.32
N PRO A 107 5.53 -9.20 -6.14
CA PRO A 107 5.13 -9.76 -4.85
C PRO A 107 6.18 -10.76 -4.32
N THR A 108 6.32 -10.81 -3.00
CA THR A 108 6.98 -11.91 -2.29
C THR A 108 6.02 -12.40 -1.21
N ALA A 109 5.81 -13.71 -1.14
CA ALA A 109 4.96 -14.32 -0.12
C ALA A 109 5.81 -14.99 0.97
N LEU A 110 5.29 -14.95 2.20
CA LEU A 110 5.87 -15.64 3.34
C LEU A 110 4.91 -16.72 3.84
N TRP A 111 5.41 -17.92 4.10
CA TRP A 111 4.73 -18.99 4.81
C TRP A 111 5.47 -19.29 6.11
N ASP A 112 4.79 -19.18 7.26
CA ASP A 112 5.38 -19.30 8.59
C ASP A 112 6.67 -18.46 8.80
N GLY A 113 6.70 -17.29 8.16
CA GLY A 113 7.83 -16.35 8.23
C GLY A 113 8.99 -16.64 7.26
N LEU A 114 8.92 -17.71 6.47
CA LEU A 114 9.92 -18.05 5.46
C LEU A 114 9.43 -17.67 4.06
N VAL A 115 10.34 -17.23 3.19
CA VAL A 115 10.02 -16.91 1.80
C VAL A 115 9.52 -18.16 1.07
N GLU A 116 8.33 -18.05 0.49
CA GLU A 116 7.68 -19.12 -0.28
C GLU A 116 7.72 -18.77 -1.78
N ASN A 117 8.75 -19.27 -2.45
CA ASN A 117 9.03 -18.96 -3.85
C ASN A 117 8.09 -19.63 -4.85
N SER A 118 7.26 -20.59 -4.44
CA SER A 118 6.27 -21.21 -5.34
C SER A 118 5.11 -20.27 -5.66
N ILE A 119 4.83 -19.31 -4.78
CA ILE A 119 3.73 -18.35 -4.94
C ILE A 119 4.07 -17.33 -6.02
N SER A 120 3.16 -17.15 -6.96
CA SER A 120 3.27 -16.19 -8.06
C SER A 120 2.12 -15.19 -8.05
N SER A 121 2.36 -13.98 -8.57
CA SER A 121 1.31 -12.97 -8.83
C SER A 121 0.17 -13.48 -9.71
N GLY A 122 0.44 -14.51 -10.54
CA GLY A 122 -0.54 -15.10 -11.45
C GLY A 122 -1.37 -16.25 -10.87
N TRP A 123 -1.21 -16.58 -9.60
CA TRP A 123 -1.96 -17.69 -8.98
C TRP A 123 -3.48 -17.46 -9.04
N SER A 124 -4.18 -18.48 -9.52
CA SER A 124 -5.62 -18.59 -9.50
C SER A 124 -6.14 -18.92 -8.08
N LEU A 125 -7.46 -18.83 -7.88
CA LEU A 125 -8.08 -19.28 -6.64
C LEU A 125 -7.80 -20.76 -6.38
N GLU A 126 -7.82 -21.59 -7.41
CA GLU A 126 -7.57 -23.02 -7.36
C GLU A 126 -6.12 -23.34 -6.91
N ASP A 127 -5.14 -22.54 -7.35
CA ASP A 127 -3.74 -22.66 -6.93
C ASP A 127 -3.61 -22.39 -5.42
N TRP A 128 -4.22 -21.31 -4.94
CA TRP A 128 -4.26 -20.98 -3.50
C TRP A 128 -4.93 -22.07 -2.67
N GLN A 129 -6.09 -22.57 -3.11
CA GLN A 129 -6.79 -23.65 -2.42
C GLN A 129 -5.94 -24.91 -2.36
N THR A 130 -5.26 -25.27 -3.45
CA THR A 130 -4.38 -26.43 -3.49
C THR A 130 -3.20 -26.26 -2.54
N PHE A 131 -2.58 -25.09 -2.53
CA PHE A 131 -1.49 -24.75 -1.62
C PHE A 131 -1.90 -24.92 -0.15
N PHE A 132 -3.04 -24.34 0.26
CA PHE A 132 -3.50 -24.44 1.65
C PHE A 132 -3.94 -25.85 2.03
N ARG A 133 -4.67 -26.56 1.15
CA ARG A 133 -5.09 -27.96 1.42
C ARG A 133 -3.92 -28.90 1.68
N ASN A 134 -2.77 -28.64 1.07
CA ASN A 134 -1.58 -29.48 1.22
C ASN A 134 -0.72 -29.10 2.45
N ARG A 135 -1.04 -28.01 3.14
CA ARG A 135 -0.19 -27.45 4.23
C ARG A 135 -0.93 -27.14 5.54
N LEU A 136 -2.26 -27.19 5.55
CA LEU A 136 -3.13 -27.08 6.72
C LEU A 136 -3.71 -28.46 7.07
#